data_AF-A0A9P1MPR1-F1
#
_entry.id   AF-A0A9P1MPR1-F1
#
_cell.length_a   1.000
_cell.length_b   1.000
_cell.length_c   1.000
_cell.angle_alpha   90.00
_cell.angle_beta   90.00
_cell.angle_gamma   90.00
#
_symmetry.space_group_name_H-M   'P 1'
#
loop_
_entity.id
_entity.type
_entity.pdbx_description
1 polymer ?
#
loop_
_entity_poly.entity_id
_entity_poly.type
_entity_poly.pdbx_seq_one_letter_code
_entity_poly.pdbx_strand_id
1 'polypeptide(L)'
;MLLFFRNRLLQSVRHVNGLSDTHLIYTVNMLKEKATGYLEENDTAQASEKTFQGCKLALIQYVQRLEKANDFKIVPEHLANPWNYRKFKKLCDIVIKNVDIKLADEINNGWTHAYRFHSEGWTQNNLSVDNVKLSLPYVMRFMEIVEKELPIDRMMALHIKEQLFNSYSKANQAT
;
A
#
# COMPACT_ATOMS: atom_id res chain seq x y z
N MET A 1 -10.07 -9.62 -26.84
CA MET A 1 -8.65 -9.28 -26.53
C MET A 1 -8.45 -8.59 -25.17
N LEU A 2 -9.45 -8.57 -24.26
CA LEU A 2 -9.37 -7.92 -22.94
C LEU A 2 -9.04 -8.88 -21.77
N LEU A 3 -9.18 -10.20 -21.98
CA LEU A 3 -8.95 -11.22 -20.95
C LEU A 3 -7.47 -11.56 -20.72
N PHE A 4 -6.60 -11.35 -21.71
CA PHE A 4 -5.18 -11.69 -21.60
C PHE A 4 -4.36 -10.69 -20.76
N PHE A 5 -4.78 -9.42 -20.69
CA PHE A 5 -4.10 -8.41 -19.87
C PHE A 5 -4.43 -8.53 -18.37
N ARG A 6 -5.58 -9.12 -18.01
CA ARG A 6 -5.95 -9.39 -16.61
C ARG A 6 -4.98 -10.36 -15.91
N ASN A 7 -4.45 -11.34 -16.64
CA ASN A 7 -3.61 -12.39 -16.05
C ASN A 7 -2.12 -12.01 -15.88
N ARG A 8 -1.58 -11.04 -16.63
CA ARG A 8 -0.19 -10.60 -16.46
C ARG A 8 0.01 -9.62 -15.30
N LEU A 9 -1.00 -8.84 -14.94
CA LEU A 9 -0.90 -7.84 -13.85
C LEU A 9 -1.10 -8.43 -12.45
N LEU A 10 -1.79 -9.57 -12.32
CA LEU A 10 -1.89 -10.31 -11.05
C LEU A 10 -0.58 -10.98 -10.62
N GLN A 11 0.43 -11.04 -11.50
CA GLN A 11 1.73 -11.64 -11.21
C GLN A 11 2.72 -10.66 -10.56
N SER A 12 2.54 -9.34 -10.66
CA SER A 12 3.53 -8.37 -10.16
C SER A 12 3.64 -8.31 -8.63
N VAL A 13 2.62 -8.77 -7.90
CA VAL A 13 2.62 -8.78 -6.42
C VAL A 13 3.09 -10.13 -5.86
N ARG A 14 3.28 -11.16 -6.69
CA ARG A 14 3.54 -12.53 -6.21
C ARG A 14 5.00 -12.80 -5.83
N HIS A 15 5.96 -11.94 -6.19
CA HIS A 15 7.39 -12.15 -5.95
C HIS A 15 8.09 -10.91 -5.37
N VAL A 16 7.56 -10.35 -4.27
CA VAL A 16 8.21 -9.20 -3.60
C VAL A 16 9.35 -9.63 -2.66
N ASN A 17 9.40 -10.91 -2.29
CA ASN A 17 10.50 -11.50 -1.51
C ASN A 17 11.71 -11.72 -2.44
N GLY A 18 12.46 -10.65 -2.73
CA GLY A 18 13.68 -10.71 -3.55
C GLY A 18 14.02 -9.44 -4.34
N LEU A 19 13.15 -8.42 -4.32
CA LEU A 19 13.42 -7.15 -4.99
C LEU A 19 14.29 -6.26 -4.10
N SER A 20 15.33 -5.66 -4.68
CA SER A 20 16.14 -4.66 -3.98
C SER A 20 15.35 -3.38 -3.71
N ASP A 21 15.73 -2.65 -2.65
CA ASP A 21 15.09 -1.38 -2.27
C ASP A 21 14.95 -0.44 -3.48
N THR A 22 16.02 -0.30 -4.28
CA THR A 22 16.06 0.54 -5.49
C THR A 22 15.04 0.10 -6.55
N HIS A 23 14.85 -1.21 -6.72
CA HIS A 23 13.90 -1.72 -7.71
C HIS A 23 12.44 -1.42 -7.30
N LEU A 24 12.13 -1.44 -6.01
CA LEU A 24 10.80 -1.10 -5.51
C LEU A 24 10.50 0.39 -5.64
N ILE A 25 11.46 1.28 -5.32
CA ILE A 25 11.31 2.74 -5.56
C ILE A 25 11.00 2.99 -7.05
N TYR A 26 11.83 2.40 -7.93
CA TYR A 26 11.65 2.54 -9.37
C TYR A 26 10.27 2.04 -9.82
N THR A 27 9.83 0.90 -9.30
CA THR A 27 8.52 0.33 -9.65
C THR A 27 7.36 1.21 -9.17
N VAL A 28 7.46 1.78 -7.97
CA VAL A 28 6.46 2.73 -7.46
C VAL A 28 6.40 3.96 -8.36
N ASN A 29 7.53 4.55 -8.74
CA ASN A 29 7.57 5.72 -9.62
C ASN A 29 7.01 5.43 -11.01
N MET A 30 7.39 4.31 -11.62
CA MET A 30 6.81 3.86 -12.89
C MET A 30 5.28 3.68 -12.79
N LEU A 31 4.76 3.18 -11.66
CA LEU A 31 3.31 3.04 -11.46
C LEU A 31 2.60 4.39 -11.32
N LYS A 32 3.25 5.40 -10.69
CA LYS A 32 2.74 6.77 -10.62
C LYS A 32 2.66 7.41 -12.02
N GLU A 33 3.70 7.25 -12.82
CA GLU A 33 3.75 7.73 -14.21
C GLU A 33 2.66 7.07 -15.06
N LYS A 34 2.53 5.73 -15.00
CA LYS A 34 1.48 4.99 -15.71
C LYS A 34 0.08 5.44 -15.29
N ALA A 35 -0.15 5.62 -13.99
CA ALA A 35 -1.45 6.09 -13.51
C ALA A 35 -1.82 7.46 -14.11
N THR A 36 -0.84 8.35 -14.23
CA THR A 36 -1.02 9.67 -14.84
C THR A 36 -1.32 9.55 -16.33
N GLY A 37 -0.55 8.75 -17.08
CA GLY A 37 -0.79 8.53 -18.51
C GLY A 37 -2.16 7.92 -18.81
N TYR A 38 -2.60 6.93 -18.03
CA TYR A 38 -3.96 6.38 -18.19
C TYR A 38 -5.05 7.41 -17.91
N LEU A 39 -4.82 8.32 -16.96
CA LEU A 39 -5.78 9.39 -16.66
C LEU A 39 -5.86 10.42 -17.79
N GLU A 40 -4.73 10.73 -18.45
CA GLU A 40 -4.69 11.58 -19.65
C GLU A 40 -5.47 10.97 -20.82
N GLU A 41 -5.46 9.64 -20.94
CA GLU A 41 -6.25 8.87 -21.89
C GLU A 41 -7.72 8.67 -21.47
N ASN A 42 -8.13 9.24 -20.33
CA ASN A 42 -9.45 9.04 -19.68
C ASN A 42 -9.76 7.57 -19.28
N ASP A 43 -8.75 6.70 -19.18
CA ASP A 43 -8.90 5.33 -18.64
C ASP A 43 -8.81 5.37 -17.10
N THR A 44 -9.95 5.69 -16.48
CA THR A 44 -10.06 5.83 -15.02
C THR A 44 -9.84 4.50 -14.28
N ALA A 45 -10.16 3.37 -14.90
CA ALA A 45 -9.97 2.04 -14.33
C ALA A 45 -8.49 1.71 -14.20
N GLN A 46 -7.71 1.88 -15.27
CA GLN A 46 -6.27 1.62 -15.25
C GLN A 46 -5.53 2.64 -14.38
N ALA A 47 -5.91 3.92 -14.44
CA ALA A 47 -5.34 4.95 -13.57
C ALA A 47 -5.53 4.58 -12.09
N SER A 48 -6.74 4.19 -11.71
CA SER A 48 -7.07 3.75 -10.35
C SER A 48 -6.28 2.53 -9.91
N GLU A 49 -6.22 1.48 -10.75
CA GLU A 49 -5.51 0.25 -10.41
C GLU A 49 -4.01 0.46 -10.27
N LYS A 50 -3.38 1.21 -11.19
CA LYS A 50 -1.93 1.47 -11.12
C LYS A 50 -1.58 2.30 -9.89
N THR A 51 -2.41 3.28 -9.56
CA THR A 51 -2.22 4.07 -8.33
C THR A 51 -2.31 3.18 -7.09
N PHE A 52 -3.33 2.33 -6.99
CA PHE A 52 -3.48 1.42 -5.84
C PHE A 52 -2.35 0.38 -5.76
N GLN A 53 -1.87 -0.13 -6.90
CA GLN A 53 -0.69 -0.99 -6.94
C GLN A 53 0.56 -0.30 -6.43
N GLY A 54 0.80 0.96 -6.84
CA GLY A 54 1.92 1.77 -6.34
C GLY A 54 1.86 1.94 -4.83
N CYS A 55 0.68 2.23 -4.29
CA CYS A 55 0.45 2.34 -2.85
C CYS A 55 0.80 1.06 -2.08
N LYS A 56 0.36 -0.11 -2.56
CA LYS A 56 0.70 -1.40 -1.92
C LYS A 56 2.21 -1.64 -1.89
N LEU A 57 2.89 -1.36 -2.99
CA LEU A 57 4.33 -1.57 -3.08
C LEU A 57 5.11 -0.61 -2.18
N ALA A 58 4.69 0.66 -2.09
CA ALA A 58 5.29 1.63 -1.17
C ALA A 58 5.19 1.14 0.30
N LEU A 59 4.03 0.61 0.70
CA LEU A 59 3.82 0.06 2.05
C LEU A 59 4.67 -1.19 2.32
N ILE A 60 4.79 -2.11 1.35
CA ILE A 60 5.66 -3.28 1.50
C ILE A 60 7.11 -2.83 1.65
N GLN A 61 7.55 -1.89 0.82
CA GLN A 61 8.89 -1.34 0.86
C GLN A 61 9.18 -0.66 2.20
N TYR A 62 8.22 0.08 2.76
CA TYR A 62 8.37 0.68 4.08
C TYR A 62 8.67 -0.37 5.15
N VAL A 63 7.94 -1.49 5.15
CA VAL A 63 8.20 -2.58 6.08
C VAL A 63 9.58 -3.23 5.85
N GLN A 64 10.00 -3.42 4.60
CA GLN A 64 11.34 -3.93 4.30
C GLN A 64 12.46 -2.99 4.78
N ARG A 65 12.26 -1.68 4.64
CA ARG A 65 13.20 -0.68 5.17
C ARG A 65 13.29 -0.72 6.69
N LEU A 66 12.17 -0.91 7.38
CA LEU A 66 12.16 -1.13 8.83
C LEU A 66 12.93 -2.40 9.22
N GLU A 67 12.69 -3.52 8.53
CA GLU A 67 13.43 -4.77 8.78
C GLU A 67 14.94 -4.58 8.63
N LYS A 68 15.36 -3.90 7.56
CA LYS A 68 16.76 -3.63 7.25
C LYS A 68 17.40 -2.67 8.25
N ALA A 69 16.72 -1.57 8.60
CA ALA A 69 17.25 -0.56 9.51
C ALA A 69 17.40 -1.10 10.95
N ASN A 70 16.60 -2.10 11.33
CA ASN A 70 16.55 -2.62 12.70
C ASN A 70 17.08 -4.04 12.86
N ASP A 71 17.57 -4.65 11.78
CA ASP A 71 18.16 -5.99 11.75
C ASP A 71 17.26 -7.09 12.33
N PHE A 72 15.97 -7.09 11.96
CA PHE A 72 15.07 -8.19 12.27
C PHE A 72 13.91 -8.33 11.29
N LYS A 73 13.34 -9.54 11.23
CA LYS A 73 12.14 -9.84 10.45
C LYS A 73 10.85 -9.41 11.16
N ILE A 74 10.01 -8.68 10.42
CA ILE A 74 8.63 -8.30 10.74
C ILE A 74 7.68 -9.26 10.03
N VAL A 75 7.94 -9.58 8.77
CA VAL A 75 7.10 -10.47 7.96
C VAL A 75 7.48 -11.93 8.24
N PRO A 76 6.53 -12.77 8.71
CA PRO A 76 6.83 -14.18 8.98
C PRO A 76 7.15 -14.97 7.70
N GLU A 77 8.28 -15.68 7.67
CA GLU A 77 8.78 -16.40 6.49
C GLU A 77 7.88 -17.56 6.05
N HIS A 78 7.13 -18.15 6.98
CA HIS A 78 6.22 -19.27 6.70
C HIS A 78 4.96 -18.85 5.92
N LEU A 79 4.72 -17.54 5.73
CA LEU A 79 3.55 -17.03 5.00
C LEU A 79 3.88 -16.86 3.51
N ALA A 80 3.30 -17.71 2.65
CA ALA A 80 3.52 -17.66 1.20
C ALA A 80 2.99 -16.37 0.53
N ASN A 81 1.97 -15.73 1.10
CA ASN A 81 1.48 -14.41 0.67
C ASN A 81 0.91 -13.65 1.87
N PRO A 82 1.77 -12.97 2.65
CA PRO A 82 1.36 -12.34 3.89
C PRO A 82 0.49 -11.10 3.65
N TRP A 83 0.52 -10.52 2.44
CA TRP A 83 -0.09 -9.24 2.14
C TRP A 83 -1.49 -9.38 1.54
N ASN A 84 -2.45 -8.69 2.16
CA ASN A 84 -3.80 -8.49 1.64
C ASN A 84 -4.34 -7.13 2.13
N TYR A 85 -5.50 -6.71 1.62
CA TYR A 85 -6.12 -5.44 1.99
C TYR A 85 -6.21 -5.23 3.51
N ARG A 86 -6.64 -6.26 4.26
CA ARG A 86 -6.78 -6.18 5.72
C ARG A 86 -5.44 -5.92 6.40
N LYS A 87 -4.35 -6.51 5.89
CA LYS A 87 -3.00 -6.27 6.40
C LYS A 87 -2.49 -4.87 6.06
N PHE A 88 -2.75 -4.36 4.86
CA PHE A 88 -2.40 -2.98 4.52
C PHE A 88 -3.16 -1.95 5.37
N LYS A 89 -4.48 -2.13 5.53
CA LYS A 89 -5.26 -1.26 6.43
C LYS A 89 -4.74 -1.34 7.87
N LYS A 90 -4.46 -2.55 8.37
CA LYS A 90 -3.89 -2.74 9.71
C LYS A 90 -2.52 -2.06 9.86
N LEU A 91 -1.66 -2.13 8.85
CA LEU A 91 -0.38 -1.42 8.83
C LEU A 91 -0.60 0.09 8.95
N CYS A 92 -1.49 0.68 8.14
CA CYS A 92 -1.83 2.09 8.24
C CYS A 92 -2.37 2.43 9.65
N ASP A 93 -3.24 1.61 10.23
CA ASP A 93 -3.79 1.82 11.57
C ASP A 93 -2.73 1.80 12.67
N ILE A 94 -1.70 0.94 12.53
CA ILE A 94 -0.56 0.91 13.46
C ILE A 94 0.26 2.19 13.30
N VAL A 95 0.57 2.59 12.07
CA VAL A 95 1.36 3.80 11.78
C VAL A 95 0.65 5.04 12.30
N ILE A 96 -0.63 5.22 11.98
CA ILE A 96 -1.47 6.36 12.40
C ILE A 96 -1.44 6.57 13.91
N LYS A 97 -1.42 5.49 14.70
CA LYS A 97 -1.39 5.57 16.18
C LYS A 97 -0.05 6.01 16.75
N ASN A 98 1.01 6.01 15.95
CA ASN A 98 2.39 6.19 16.38
C ASN A 98 3.10 7.35 15.67
N VAL A 99 2.35 8.19 14.95
CA VAL A 99 2.83 9.43 14.32
C VAL A 99 2.05 10.62 14.87
N ASP A 100 2.50 11.84 14.56
CA ASP A 100 1.76 13.04 14.93
C ASP A 100 0.40 13.12 14.24
N ILE A 101 -0.51 13.91 14.82
CA ILE A 101 -1.91 13.99 14.37
C ILE A 101 -2.06 14.45 12.91
N LYS A 102 -1.19 15.36 12.45
CA LYS A 102 -1.26 15.88 11.09
C LYS A 102 -0.87 14.80 10.08
N LEU A 103 0.21 14.09 10.35
CA LEU A 103 0.66 12.99 9.50
C LEU A 103 -0.35 11.83 9.52
N ALA A 104 -0.93 11.54 10.68
CA ALA A 104 -2.01 10.57 10.85
C ALA A 104 -3.21 10.87 9.93
N ASP A 105 -3.66 12.13 9.88
CA ASP A 105 -4.77 12.55 9.02
C ASP A 105 -4.45 12.40 7.53
N GLU A 106 -3.24 12.81 7.10
CA GLU A 106 -2.79 12.66 5.72
C GLU A 106 -2.73 11.18 5.29
N ILE A 107 -2.23 10.30 6.17
CA ILE A 107 -2.18 8.85 5.92
C ILE A 107 -3.59 8.27 5.82
N ASN A 108 -4.49 8.64 6.74
CA ASN A 108 -5.85 8.13 6.75
C ASN A 108 -6.62 8.55 5.48
N ASN A 109 -6.50 9.82 5.09
CA ASN A 109 -7.11 10.33 3.86
C ASN A 109 -6.52 9.64 2.63
N GLY A 110 -5.20 9.58 2.55
CA GLY A 110 -4.46 8.93 1.48
C GLY A 110 -4.87 7.47 1.26
N TRP A 111 -4.90 6.68 2.35
CA TRP A 111 -5.33 5.28 2.30
C TRP A 111 -6.82 5.14 1.90
N THR A 112 -7.68 6.04 2.39
CA THR A 112 -9.11 6.04 2.05
C THR A 112 -9.32 6.23 0.54
N HIS A 113 -8.65 7.21 -0.07
CA HIS A 113 -8.70 7.41 -1.52
C HIS A 113 -8.03 6.27 -2.29
N ALA A 114 -6.92 5.73 -1.80
CA ALA A 114 -6.25 4.59 -2.43
C ALA A 114 -7.17 3.35 -2.47
N TYR A 115 -7.86 3.06 -1.36
CA TYR A 115 -8.79 1.96 -1.31
C TYR A 115 -10.02 2.20 -2.19
N ARG A 116 -10.52 3.44 -2.26
CA ARG A 116 -11.58 3.84 -3.18
C ARG A 116 -11.21 3.57 -4.64
N PHE A 117 -9.97 3.85 -5.03
CA PHE A 117 -9.45 3.50 -6.36
C PHE A 117 -9.49 1.99 -6.62
N HIS A 118 -9.23 1.15 -5.62
CA HIS A 118 -9.36 -0.29 -5.78
C HIS A 118 -10.82 -0.75 -5.90
N SER A 119 -11.69 -0.31 -4.99
CA SER A 119 -13.07 -0.80 -4.90
C SER A 119 -13.97 -0.18 -5.96
N GLU A 120 -14.01 1.13 -6.06
CA GLU A 120 -14.90 1.86 -6.97
C GLU A 120 -14.24 2.07 -8.33
N GLY A 121 -12.94 2.38 -8.36
CA GLY A 121 -12.22 2.67 -9.61
C GLY A 121 -11.95 1.44 -10.46
N TRP A 122 -11.30 0.42 -9.88
CA TRP A 122 -10.92 -0.78 -10.62
C TRP A 122 -11.99 -1.87 -10.59
N THR A 123 -12.50 -2.21 -9.40
CA THR A 123 -13.38 -3.38 -9.24
C THR A 123 -14.78 -3.11 -9.80
N GLN A 124 -15.33 -1.92 -9.55
CA GLN A 124 -16.66 -1.53 -10.02
C GLN A 124 -16.63 -0.69 -11.31
N ASN A 125 -15.49 -0.11 -11.66
CA ASN A 125 -15.35 0.80 -12.81
C ASN A 125 -16.36 1.97 -12.78
N ASN A 126 -16.49 2.61 -11.61
CA ASN A 126 -17.53 3.60 -11.29
C ASN A 126 -16.97 5.00 -10.98
N LEU A 127 -15.68 5.24 -11.20
CA LEU A 127 -15.09 6.57 -11.00
C LEU A 127 -15.02 7.34 -12.32
N SER A 128 -15.59 8.55 -12.33
CA SER A 128 -15.40 9.53 -13.40
C SER A 128 -13.97 10.07 -13.40
N VAL A 129 -13.58 10.69 -14.52
CA VAL A 129 -12.27 11.35 -14.66
C VAL A 129 -12.07 12.39 -13.56
N ASP A 130 -13.09 13.20 -13.27
CA ASP A 130 -13.02 14.23 -12.22
C ASP A 130 -12.87 13.61 -10.83
N ASN A 131 -13.57 12.52 -10.53
CA ASN A 131 -13.42 11.80 -9.26
C ASN A 131 -11.98 11.31 -9.07
N VAL A 132 -11.36 10.78 -10.13
CA VAL A 132 -9.97 10.32 -10.10
C VAL A 132 -9.02 11.51 -9.95
N LYS A 133 -9.18 12.58 -10.74
CA LYS A 133 -8.36 13.80 -10.66
C LYS A 133 -8.38 14.44 -9.27
N LEU A 134 -9.55 14.50 -8.62
CA LEU A 134 -9.69 15.05 -7.27
C LEU A 134 -9.02 14.16 -6.20
N SER A 135 -9.09 12.84 -6.36
CA SER A 135 -8.58 11.90 -5.36
C SER A 135 -7.08 11.60 -5.52
N LEU A 136 -6.54 11.68 -6.75
CA LEU A 136 -5.18 11.25 -7.09
C LEU A 136 -4.09 11.97 -6.27
N PRO A 137 -4.14 13.30 -6.06
CA PRO A 137 -3.13 14.01 -5.27
C PRO A 137 -2.98 13.46 -3.85
N TYR A 138 -4.08 13.08 -3.20
CA TYR A 138 -4.04 12.51 -1.84
C TYR A 138 -3.32 11.17 -1.81
N VAL A 139 -3.52 10.33 -2.82
CA VAL A 139 -2.85 9.01 -2.90
C VAL A 139 -1.38 9.17 -3.26
N MET A 140 -1.05 10.14 -4.12
CA MET A 140 0.35 10.47 -4.46
C MET A 140 1.11 10.98 -3.24
N ARG A 141 0.53 11.95 -2.50
CA ARG A 141 1.07 12.46 -1.24
C ARG A 141 1.27 11.35 -0.21
N PHE A 142 0.31 10.43 -0.11
CA PHE A 142 0.44 9.29 0.79
C PHE A 142 1.63 8.39 0.45
N MET A 143 1.86 8.09 -0.84
CA MET A 143 3.05 7.34 -1.25
C MET A 143 4.34 8.07 -0.90
N GLU A 144 4.38 9.39 -1.01
CA GLU A 144 5.55 10.20 -0.60
C GLU A 144 5.80 10.17 0.90
N ILE A 145 4.73 10.28 1.71
CA ILE A 145 4.82 10.16 3.18
C ILE A 145 5.42 8.80 3.55
N VAL A 146 4.89 7.71 2.98
CA VAL A 146 5.38 6.35 3.22
C VAL A 146 6.85 6.19 2.83
N GLU A 147 7.27 6.86 1.77
CA GLU A 147 8.64 6.81 1.28
C GLU A 147 9.61 7.68 2.11
N LYS A 148 9.21 8.85 2.58
CA LYS A 148 10.19 9.86 3.03
C LYS A 148 9.99 10.32 4.47
N GLU A 149 8.78 10.23 5.01
CA GLU A 149 8.40 10.93 6.25
C GLU A 149 8.06 9.97 7.39
N LEU A 150 7.68 8.73 7.09
CA LEU A 150 7.42 7.75 8.14
C LEU A 150 8.70 7.39 8.91
N PRO A 151 8.60 7.24 10.25
CA PRO A 151 9.73 6.84 11.07
C PRO A 151 10.19 5.42 10.71
N ILE A 152 11.52 5.24 10.67
CA ILE A 152 12.18 3.96 10.40
C ILE A 152 12.89 3.39 11.64
N ASP A 153 12.57 3.91 12.83
CA ASP A 153 13.19 3.53 14.09
C ASP A 153 12.71 2.18 14.64
N ARG A 154 13.38 1.74 15.71
CA ARG A 154 13.15 0.46 16.37
C ARG A 154 11.78 0.36 17.01
N MET A 155 11.24 1.46 17.56
CA MET A 155 9.94 1.45 18.22
C MET A 155 8.83 1.17 17.22
N MET A 156 8.85 1.87 16.08
CA MET A 156 7.90 1.63 15.00
C MET A 156 8.01 0.20 14.45
N ALA A 157 9.22 -0.30 14.25
CA ALA A 157 9.45 -1.67 13.79
C ALA A 157 8.88 -2.71 14.77
N LEU A 158 9.04 -2.51 16.08
CA LEU A 158 8.48 -3.37 17.11
C LEU A 158 6.94 -3.34 17.12
N HIS A 159 6.34 -2.15 17.09
CA HIS A 159 4.89 -2.01 17.02
C HIS A 159 4.28 -2.74 15.82
N ILE A 160 4.91 -2.63 14.65
CA ILE A 160 4.47 -3.33 13.45
C ILE A 160 4.66 -4.84 13.60
N LYS A 161 5.81 -5.31 14.10
CA LYS A 161 6.07 -6.74 14.31
C LYS A 161 5.05 -7.38 15.26
N GLU A 162 4.77 -6.72 16.38
CA GLU A 162 3.88 -7.23 17.42
C GLU A 162 2.40 -7.22 17.02
N GLN A 163 2.02 -6.37 16.05
CA GLN A 163 0.60 -6.17 15.75
C GLN A 163 0.23 -6.63 14.34
N LEU A 164 1.07 -6.43 13.32
CA LEU A 164 0.65 -6.59 11.92
C LEU A 164 0.23 -8.03 11.60
N PHE A 165 1.06 -9.00 12.00
CA PHE A 165 0.82 -10.43 11.70
C PHE A 165 0.20 -11.22 12.84
N ASN A 166 0.20 -10.68 14.06
CA ASN A 166 -0.47 -11.30 15.19
C ASN A 166 -1.99 -11.22 15.01
N SER A 167 -2.62 -12.39 15.04
CA SER A 167 -4.04 -12.55 15.26
C SER A 167 -4.32 -12.05 16.67
N TYR A 168 -5.24 -11.09 16.86
CA TYR A 168 -5.81 -10.92 18.19
C TYR A 168 -6.54 -12.23 18.52
N SER A 169 -5.95 -13.09 19.35
CA SER A 169 -6.68 -14.12 20.07
C SER A 169 -7.49 -13.45 21.17
N LYS A 170 -8.53 -12.70 20.79
CA LYS A 170 -9.62 -12.35 21.70
C LYS A 170 -10.84 -13.20 21.35
N ALA A 171 -10.66 -14.50 21.49
CA ALA A 171 -11.71 -15.50 21.64
C ALA A 171 -11.08 -16.63 22.48
N ASN A 172 -11.64 -16.93 23.64
CA ASN A 172 -11.19 -17.90 24.67
C ASN A 172 -10.45 -17.36 25.91
N GLN A 173 -10.79 -16.15 26.38
CA GLN A 173 -10.65 -15.80 27.81
C GLN A 173 -11.86 -14.98 28.29
N ALA A 174 -13.02 -15.63 28.24
CA ALA A 174 -14.32 -15.32 28.83
C ALA A 174 -15.25 -16.33 28.13
N THR A 175 -15.75 -17.40 28.74
CA THR A 175 -16.23 -17.64 30.11
C THR A 175 -16.21 -19.15 30.31
#